data_AF-A0A2S5MCY6-F1
#
_entry.id   AF-A0A2S5MCY6-F1
#
_cell.length_a   1.000
_cell.length_b   1.000
_cell.length_c   1.000
_cell.angle_alpha   90.00
_cell.angle_beta   90.00
_cell.angle_gamma   90.00
#
_symmetry.space_group_name_H-M   'P 1'
#
loop_
_entity.id
_entity.type
_entity.pdbx_description
1 polymer ?
#
loop_
_entity_poly.entity_id
_entity_poly.type
_entity_poly.pdbx_seq_one_letter_code
_entity_poly.pdbx_strand_id
1 'polypeptide(L)'
;MFNPERPPEITASRWLNSDGKRTLKAERGKVVFVAVAQSTCPGSLKFGLPQAMRLTRAFSDKEVAVFGLHMAFENLDAQTPEKVQAFLEEHGFTLPVALDKPNGEGLPQTMTDYELQGTPAILLFDRQGRLRRHYLGAVDDLRVGAEIMALLIEDKDSPREMSIALERKLAAALINPDEHQHGDGCGCGHEHGHDHGHDHQHDHAAAHGEPGHVHGPDCKH
;
A
#
# COMPACT_ATOMS: atom_id res chain seq x y z
N MET A 1 -8.97 7.81 12.44
CA MET A 1 -9.39 6.76 11.49
C MET A 1 -9.09 7.28 10.11
N PHE A 2 -8.20 6.59 9.39
CA PHE A 2 -7.84 6.93 8.03
C PHE A 2 -9.06 6.83 7.09
N ASN A 3 -9.27 7.81 6.20
CA ASN A 3 -10.37 7.82 5.24
C ASN A 3 -9.82 8.02 3.81
N PRO A 4 -9.84 6.99 2.95
CA PRO A 4 -9.32 7.09 1.59
C PRO A 4 -10.13 8.02 0.68
N GLU A 5 -11.39 8.33 1.00
CA GLU A 5 -12.21 9.29 0.25
C GLU A 5 -11.82 10.75 0.53
N ARG A 6 -11.13 10.99 1.64
CA ARG A 6 -10.65 12.32 2.07
C ARG A 6 -9.29 12.13 2.76
N PRO A 7 -8.28 11.68 2.01
CA PRO A 7 -7.00 11.34 2.61
C PRO A 7 -6.33 12.61 3.17
N PRO A 8 -5.52 12.47 4.23
CA PRO A 8 -4.76 13.59 4.78
C PRO A 8 -3.74 14.11 3.77
N GLU A 9 -3.30 15.36 3.90
CA GLU A 9 -2.24 15.89 3.06
C GLU A 9 -0.88 15.23 3.37
N ILE A 10 0.02 15.23 2.39
CA ILE A 10 1.42 14.85 2.63
C ILE A 10 2.08 15.97 3.43
N THR A 11 2.53 15.65 4.64
CA THR A 11 3.15 16.63 5.53
C THR A 11 4.66 16.59 5.38
N ALA A 12 5.19 17.41 4.48
CA ALA A 12 6.63 17.48 4.23
C ALA A 12 7.34 18.51 5.12
N SER A 13 8.48 18.14 5.68
CA SER A 13 9.42 19.08 6.31
C SER A 13 10.17 19.92 5.27
N ARG A 14 10.51 19.31 4.14
CA ARG A 14 11.18 19.93 3.00
C ARG A 14 10.78 19.24 1.70
N TRP A 15 10.75 19.99 0.61
CA TRP A 15 10.68 19.44 -0.74
C TRP A 15 12.06 19.55 -1.40
N LEU A 16 12.52 18.47 -1.99
CA LEU A 16 13.71 18.38 -2.83
C LEU A 16 13.27 18.32 -4.30
N ASN A 17 14.13 18.79 -5.21
CA ASN A 17 13.87 18.83 -6.66
C ASN A 17 12.52 19.49 -7.04
N SER A 18 12.12 20.53 -6.30
CA SER A 18 10.87 21.26 -6.52
C SER A 18 11.02 22.71 -6.10
N ASP A 19 10.52 23.64 -6.93
CA ASP A 19 10.55 25.09 -6.66
C ASP A 19 9.56 25.50 -5.54
N GLY A 20 8.71 24.58 -5.11
CA GLY A 20 7.72 24.83 -4.07
C GLY A 20 7.12 23.56 -3.49
N LYS A 21 6.28 23.74 -2.48
CA LYS A 21 5.51 22.64 -1.87
C LYS A 21 4.49 22.13 -2.88
N ARG A 22 4.47 20.81 -3.11
CA ARG A 22 3.38 20.13 -3.82
C ARG A 22 2.39 19.61 -2.77
N THR A 23 1.10 19.74 -3.03
CA THR A 23 0.04 19.25 -2.15
C THR A 23 -0.98 18.49 -2.97
N LEU A 24 -1.65 17.50 -2.37
CA LEU A 24 -2.70 16.75 -3.05
C LEU A 24 -3.83 17.69 -3.50
N LYS A 25 -4.14 18.70 -2.68
CA LYS A 25 -5.10 19.75 -3.04
C LYS A 25 -4.70 20.53 -4.29
N ALA A 26 -3.42 20.87 -4.45
CA ALA A 26 -2.94 21.62 -5.63
C ALA A 26 -2.91 20.76 -6.90
N GLU A 27 -2.83 19.44 -6.77
CA GLU A 27 -2.82 18.50 -7.90
C GLU A 27 -4.21 17.95 -8.25
N ARG A 28 -5.28 18.43 -7.61
CA ARG A 28 -6.65 18.08 -7.99
C ARG A 28 -6.86 18.31 -9.49
N GLY A 29 -7.54 17.35 -10.12
CA GLY A 29 -7.71 17.27 -11.56
C GLY A 29 -6.61 16.47 -12.26
N LYS A 30 -5.63 15.93 -11.54
CA LYS A 30 -4.61 14.99 -12.04
C LYS A 30 -4.66 13.68 -11.26
N VAL A 31 -4.21 12.60 -11.88
CA VAL A 31 -3.86 11.38 -11.14
C VAL A 31 -2.54 11.66 -10.42
N VAL A 32 -2.44 11.29 -9.14
CA VAL A 32 -1.20 11.48 -8.37
C VAL A 32 -0.61 10.12 -8.01
N PHE A 33 0.62 9.88 -8.44
CA PHE A 33 1.42 8.73 -8.04
C PHE A 33 2.48 9.17 -7.04
N VAL A 34 2.56 8.48 -5.90
CA VAL A 34 3.60 8.71 -4.89
C VAL A 34 4.37 7.42 -4.65
N ALA A 35 5.68 7.45 -4.94
CA ALA A 35 6.60 6.41 -4.51
C ALA A 35 7.07 6.72 -3.08
N VAL A 36 6.64 5.90 -2.12
CA VAL A 36 7.12 5.97 -0.74
C VAL A 36 8.42 5.17 -0.65
N ALA A 37 9.49 5.80 -0.19
CA ALA A 37 10.84 5.27 -0.27
C ALA A 37 11.72 5.68 0.91
N GLN A 38 12.80 4.93 1.11
CA GLN A 38 13.95 5.31 1.93
C GLN A 38 15.21 5.20 1.09
N SER A 39 16.19 6.09 1.31
CA SER A 39 17.47 6.04 0.59
C SER A 39 18.33 4.86 1.04
N THR A 40 18.08 4.31 2.24
CA THR A 40 18.77 3.13 2.77
C THR A 40 18.04 1.81 2.48
N CYS A 41 16.87 1.83 1.83
CA CYS A 41 16.09 0.63 1.54
C CYS A 41 16.45 0.08 0.15
N PRO A 42 17.01 -1.15 0.04
CA PRO A 42 17.36 -1.74 -1.25
C PRO A 42 16.17 -1.90 -2.19
N GLY A 43 14.98 -2.23 -1.65
CA GLY A 43 13.75 -2.34 -2.43
C GLY A 43 13.30 -1.01 -3.02
N SER A 44 13.47 0.09 -2.27
CA SER A 44 13.18 1.45 -2.75
C SER A 44 14.08 1.85 -3.91
N LEU A 45 15.37 1.54 -3.81
CA LEU A 45 16.34 1.81 -4.86
C LEU A 45 16.15 0.91 -6.09
N LYS A 46 15.77 -0.35 -5.91
CA LYS A 46 15.62 -1.30 -7.01
C LYS A 46 14.29 -1.15 -7.75
N PHE A 47 13.20 -0.86 -7.03
CA PHE A 47 11.84 -0.93 -7.58
C PHE A 47 11.08 0.41 -7.49
N GLY A 48 11.10 1.09 -6.35
CA GLY A 48 10.25 2.26 -6.10
C GLY A 48 10.64 3.52 -6.89
N LEU A 49 11.80 4.11 -6.58
CA LEU A 49 12.25 5.36 -7.22
C LEU A 49 12.51 5.20 -8.73
N PRO A 50 13.10 4.08 -9.22
CA PRO A 50 13.22 3.86 -10.65
C PRO A 50 11.87 3.78 -11.37
N GLN A 51 10.85 3.15 -10.78
CA GLN A 51 9.50 3.11 -11.36
C GLN A 51 8.90 4.52 -11.45
N ALA A 52 9.00 5.32 -10.37
CA ALA A 52 8.54 6.71 -10.39
C ALA A 52 9.22 7.52 -11.52
N MET A 53 10.53 7.34 -11.71
CA MET A 53 11.26 7.99 -12.81
C MET A 53 10.89 7.49 -14.21
N ARG A 54 10.37 6.27 -14.37
CA ARG A 54 9.81 5.83 -15.65
C ARG A 54 8.44 6.47 -15.89
N LEU A 55 7.61 6.60 -14.84
CA LEU A 55 6.32 7.27 -14.93
C LEU A 55 6.43 8.75 -15.29
N THR A 56 7.41 9.48 -14.75
CA THR A 56 7.66 10.89 -15.15
C THR A 56 8.01 11.07 -16.63
N ARG A 57 8.51 10.01 -17.29
CA ARG A 57 8.83 9.99 -18.73
C ARG A 57 7.67 9.47 -19.58
N ALA A 58 6.84 8.60 -19.01
CA ALA A 58 5.75 7.95 -19.72
C ALA A 58 4.48 8.80 -19.76
N PHE A 59 4.24 9.64 -18.75
CA PHE A 59 3.02 10.44 -18.63
C PHE A 59 3.30 11.95 -18.66
N SER A 60 2.37 12.72 -19.24
CA SER A 60 2.43 14.19 -19.15
C SER A 60 2.14 14.66 -17.73
N ASP A 61 2.97 15.57 -17.23
CA ASP A 61 2.84 16.27 -15.95
C ASP A 61 1.55 17.10 -15.78
N LYS A 62 0.83 17.33 -16.88
CA LYS A 62 -0.49 17.99 -16.92
C LYS A 62 -1.61 17.06 -16.46
N GLU A 63 -1.46 15.75 -16.66
CA GLU A 63 -2.49 14.74 -16.37
C GLU A 63 -2.11 13.82 -15.21
N VAL A 64 -0.81 13.55 -15.05
CA VAL A 64 -0.28 12.69 -13.99
C VAL A 64 0.83 13.42 -13.24
N ALA A 65 0.65 13.62 -11.95
CA ALA A 65 1.68 14.13 -11.07
C ALA A 65 2.41 12.96 -10.39
N VAL A 66 3.74 12.95 -10.44
CA VAL A 66 4.57 11.87 -9.89
C VAL A 66 5.56 12.46 -8.89
N PHE A 67 5.51 11.98 -7.65
CA PHE A 67 6.37 12.44 -6.57
C PHE A 67 7.02 11.27 -5.82
N GLY A 68 8.16 11.53 -5.19
CA GLY A 68 8.66 10.69 -4.11
C GLY A 68 8.18 11.20 -2.74
N LEU A 69 7.92 10.28 -1.83
CA LEU A 69 7.85 10.53 -0.40
C LEU A 69 9.01 9.78 0.25
N HIS A 70 10.05 10.52 0.66
CA HIS A 70 11.12 9.97 1.47
C HIS A 70 10.66 9.92 2.93
N MET A 71 10.46 8.70 3.43
CA MET A 71 9.81 8.39 4.71
C MET A 71 10.80 7.67 5.62
N ALA A 72 11.74 8.40 6.20
CA ALA A 72 12.73 7.80 7.12
C ALA A 72 12.10 7.51 8.49
N PHE A 73 12.05 6.23 8.86
CA PHE A 73 11.67 5.75 10.19
C PHE A 73 12.75 4.89 10.86
N GLU A 74 13.86 4.67 10.16
CA GLU A 74 15.04 3.93 10.62
C GLU A 74 16.31 4.56 10.02
N ASN A 75 17.48 4.27 10.60
CA ASN A 75 18.78 4.75 10.11
C ASN A 75 18.81 6.28 9.88
N LEU A 76 18.18 7.06 10.78
CA LEU A 76 17.89 8.48 10.57
C LEU A 76 19.15 9.31 10.30
N ASP A 77 20.25 9.00 10.98
CA ASP A 77 21.55 9.67 10.79
C ASP A 77 22.10 9.50 9.37
N ALA A 78 21.77 8.41 8.68
CA ALA A 78 22.15 8.15 7.29
C ALA A 78 21.21 8.82 6.27
N GLN A 79 20.10 9.39 6.73
CA GLN A 79 19.01 9.88 5.89
C GLN A 79 18.65 11.35 6.17
N THR A 80 19.64 12.16 6.55
CA THR A 80 19.47 13.62 6.69
C THR A 80 19.11 14.25 5.33
N PRO A 81 18.43 15.41 5.30
CA PRO A 81 18.05 16.06 4.06
C PRO A 81 19.19 16.21 3.03
N GLU A 82 20.41 16.51 3.50
CA GLU A 82 21.60 16.67 2.66
C GLU A 82 22.05 15.32 2.07
N LYS A 83 22.02 14.25 2.87
CA LYS A 83 22.35 12.89 2.40
C LYS A 83 21.31 12.38 1.41
N VAL A 84 20.03 12.68 1.63
CA VAL A 84 18.97 12.33 0.69
C VAL A 84 19.12 13.11 -0.62
N GLN A 85 19.41 14.41 -0.56
CA GLN A 85 19.68 15.21 -1.78
C GLN A 85 20.87 14.63 -2.56
N ALA A 86 21.99 14.33 -1.89
CA ALA A 86 23.16 13.72 -2.54
C ALA A 86 22.84 12.35 -3.15
N PHE A 87 22.07 11.52 -2.44
CA PHE A 87 21.61 10.22 -2.96
C PHE A 87 20.76 10.38 -4.22
N LEU A 88 19.82 11.34 -4.26
CA LEU A 88 18.99 11.60 -5.43
C LEU A 88 19.85 12.04 -6.63
N GLU A 89 20.84 12.91 -6.40
CA GLU A 89 21.77 13.38 -7.43
C GLU A 89 22.64 12.24 -7.98
N GLU A 90 23.25 11.44 -7.09
CA GLU A 90 24.11 10.31 -7.44
C GLU A 90 23.38 9.29 -8.34
N HIS A 91 22.10 9.06 -8.07
CA HIS A 91 21.28 8.09 -8.80
C HIS A 91 20.46 8.71 -9.95
N GLY A 92 20.59 10.02 -10.20
CA GLY A 92 19.89 10.71 -11.27
C GLY A 92 18.36 10.77 -11.09
N PHE A 93 17.89 10.76 -9.84
CA PHE A 93 16.48 10.92 -9.51
C PHE A 93 16.11 12.41 -9.50
N THR A 94 15.44 12.88 -10.56
CA THR A 94 15.10 14.30 -10.75
C THR A 94 13.65 14.64 -10.44
N LEU A 95 12.83 13.66 -10.06
CA LEU A 95 11.45 13.89 -9.64
C LEU A 95 11.39 14.71 -8.34
N PRO A 96 10.30 15.47 -8.09
CA PRO A 96 10.07 16.10 -6.79
C PRO A 96 9.98 15.06 -5.67
N VAL A 97 10.68 15.30 -4.55
CA VAL A 97 10.66 14.40 -3.38
C VAL A 97 10.31 15.18 -2.12
N ALA A 98 9.23 14.78 -1.46
CA ALA A 98 8.89 15.24 -0.12
C ALA A 98 9.71 14.48 0.92
N LEU A 99 10.36 15.19 1.85
CA LEU A 99 10.88 14.59 3.08
C LEU A 99 9.76 14.59 4.11
N ASP A 100 9.29 13.41 4.51
CA ASP A 100 8.22 13.29 5.52
C ASP A 100 8.62 14.04 6.80
N LYS A 101 7.64 14.66 7.46
CA LYS A 101 7.90 15.47 8.64
C LYS A 101 8.19 14.53 9.84
N PRO A 102 9.36 14.64 10.48
CA PRO A 102 9.64 13.89 11.70
C PRO A 102 8.65 14.23 12.81
N ASN A 103 8.29 13.25 13.64
CA ASN A 103 7.32 13.40 14.72
C ASN A 103 7.94 13.08 16.08
N GLY A 104 9.01 13.80 16.43
CA GLY A 104 9.81 13.51 17.62
C GLY A 104 10.48 12.14 17.51
N GLU A 105 10.29 11.31 18.53
CA GLU A 105 10.79 9.92 18.57
C GLU A 105 9.86 8.90 17.88
N GLY A 106 8.66 9.34 17.45
CA GLY A 106 7.68 8.48 16.78
C GLY A 106 7.89 8.33 15.28
N LEU A 107 7.03 7.54 14.64
CA LEU A 107 6.96 7.44 13.18
C LEU A 107 6.69 8.82 12.56
N PRO A 108 7.25 9.12 11.38
CA PRO A 108 7.01 10.41 10.74
C PRO A 108 5.53 10.61 10.40
N GLN A 109 5.13 11.87 10.21
CA GLN A 109 3.72 12.27 10.23
C GLN A 109 2.90 11.58 9.14
N THR A 110 3.35 11.61 7.89
CA THR A 110 2.60 11.03 6.78
C THR A 110 2.54 9.50 6.89
N MET A 111 3.62 8.86 7.36
CA MET A 111 3.62 7.43 7.70
C MET A 111 2.50 7.05 8.67
N THR A 112 2.35 7.85 9.73
CA THR A 112 1.31 7.64 10.74
C THR A 112 -0.08 7.89 10.16
N ASP A 113 -0.26 9.00 9.45
CA ASP A 113 -1.56 9.44 8.93
C ASP A 113 -2.14 8.49 7.88
N TYR A 114 -1.27 7.82 7.12
CA TYR A 114 -1.63 6.85 6.08
C TYR A 114 -1.52 5.39 6.52
N GLU A 115 -1.16 5.13 7.79
CA GLU A 115 -0.96 3.79 8.34
C GLU A 115 0.04 2.95 7.50
N LEU A 116 1.07 3.60 6.95
CA LEU A 116 2.09 2.97 6.09
C LEU A 116 2.94 1.97 6.89
N GLN A 117 3.17 0.79 6.34
CA GLN A 117 3.84 -0.32 7.02
C GLN A 117 5.32 -0.51 6.64
N GLY A 118 5.82 0.23 5.64
CA GLY A 118 7.21 0.11 5.23
C GLY A 118 7.52 0.76 3.87
N THR A 119 8.70 0.44 3.33
CA THR A 119 9.14 0.89 2.00
C THR A 119 9.77 -0.27 1.20
N PRO A 120 9.67 -0.27 -0.15
CA PRO A 120 8.91 0.68 -0.97
C PRO A 120 7.40 0.50 -0.79
N ALA A 121 6.66 1.58 -0.98
CA ALA A 121 5.20 1.54 -1.08
C ALA A 121 4.72 2.50 -2.18
N ILE A 122 3.50 2.29 -2.65
CA ILE A 122 2.87 3.12 -3.69
C ILE A 122 1.56 3.65 -3.15
N LEU A 123 1.35 4.95 -3.27
CA LEU A 123 0.04 5.59 -3.12
C LEU A 123 -0.40 6.11 -4.47
N LEU A 124 -1.61 5.74 -4.89
CA LEU A 124 -2.21 6.21 -6.13
C LEU A 124 -3.52 6.93 -5.83
N PHE A 125 -3.60 8.19 -6.22
CA PHE A 125 -4.76 9.04 -6.03
C PHE A 125 -5.43 9.35 -7.36
N ASP A 126 -6.76 9.40 -7.35
CA ASP A 126 -7.51 9.83 -8.52
C ASP A 126 -7.54 11.36 -8.69
N ARG A 127 -8.22 11.80 -9.75
CA ARG A 127 -8.36 13.21 -10.13
C ARG A 127 -9.15 14.03 -9.13
N GLN A 128 -9.92 13.39 -8.24
CA GLN A 128 -10.64 14.05 -7.16
C GLN A 128 -9.80 14.13 -5.88
N GLY A 129 -8.60 13.55 -5.87
CA GLY A 129 -7.69 13.50 -4.72
C GLY A 129 -8.06 12.43 -3.70
N ARG A 130 -8.80 11.38 -4.09
CA ARG A 130 -9.08 10.22 -3.23
C ARG A 130 -7.98 9.18 -3.40
N LEU A 131 -7.61 8.49 -2.33
CA LEU A 131 -6.67 7.38 -2.40
C LEU A 131 -7.38 6.14 -2.96
N ARG A 132 -6.83 5.58 -4.03
CA ARG A 132 -7.41 4.44 -4.77
C ARG A 132 -6.59 3.18 -4.67
N ARG A 133 -5.26 3.31 -4.54
CA ARG A 133 -4.35 2.20 -4.26
C ARG A 133 -3.36 2.56 -3.19
N HIS A 134 -3.08 1.57 -2.36
CA HIS A 134 -2.02 1.55 -1.38
C HIS A 134 -1.36 0.18 -1.51
N TYR A 135 -0.12 0.16 -1.99
CA TYR A 135 0.67 -1.06 -2.11
C TYR A 135 1.88 -1.01 -1.19
N LEU A 136 2.24 -2.16 -0.61
CA LEU A 136 3.52 -2.40 0.02
C LEU A 136 4.35 -3.33 -0.87
N GLY A 137 5.62 -2.99 -1.09
CA GLY A 137 6.54 -3.77 -1.90
C GLY A 137 6.56 -3.38 -3.38
N ALA A 138 7.14 -4.25 -4.19
CA ALA A 138 7.29 -4.03 -5.63
C ALA A 138 5.99 -4.39 -6.36
N VAL A 139 5.54 -3.49 -7.24
CA VAL A 139 4.37 -3.70 -8.10
C VAL A 139 4.80 -3.55 -9.55
N ASP A 140 4.28 -4.40 -10.42
CA ASP A 140 4.63 -4.42 -11.84
C ASP A 140 4.19 -3.14 -12.58
N ASP A 141 5.03 -2.67 -13.51
CA ASP A 141 4.80 -1.45 -14.29
C ASP A 141 3.52 -1.54 -15.15
N LEU A 142 3.20 -2.71 -15.70
CA LEU A 142 1.99 -2.89 -16.52
C LEU A 142 0.73 -2.73 -15.68
N ARG A 143 0.76 -3.25 -14.45
CA ARG A 143 -0.34 -3.06 -13.49
C ARG A 143 -0.51 -1.59 -13.13
N VAL A 144 0.56 -0.93 -12.68
CA VAL A 144 0.52 0.49 -12.30
C VAL A 144 0.08 1.36 -13.48
N GLY A 145 0.59 1.09 -14.68
CA GLY A 145 0.19 1.80 -15.90
C GLY A 145 -1.29 1.63 -16.23
N ALA A 146 -1.83 0.40 -16.11
CA ALA A 146 -3.25 0.13 -16.32
C ALA A 146 -4.14 0.88 -15.32
N GLU A 147 -3.74 0.94 -14.05
CA GLU A 147 -4.47 1.66 -13.01
C GLU A 147 -4.43 3.18 -13.22
N ILE A 148 -3.26 3.75 -13.53
CA ILE A 148 -3.14 5.18 -13.88
C ILE A 148 -4.05 5.53 -15.06
N MET A 149 -4.00 4.74 -16.14
CA MET A 149 -4.83 4.98 -17.32
C MET A 149 -6.32 4.84 -17.02
N ALA A 150 -6.72 3.88 -16.19
CA ALA A 150 -8.12 3.75 -15.77
C ALA A 150 -8.59 4.98 -14.98
N LEU A 151 -7.77 5.52 -14.06
CA LEU A 151 -8.11 6.73 -13.32
C LEU A 151 -8.12 7.99 -14.22
N LEU A 152 -7.33 8.01 -15.30
CA LEU A 152 -7.37 9.09 -16.28
C LEU A 152 -8.66 9.14 -17.11
N ILE A 153 -9.44 8.05 -17.16
CA ILE A 153 -10.77 8.03 -17.80
C ILE A 153 -11.79 8.86 -17.00
N GLU A 154 -11.56 9.08 -15.71
CA GLU A 154 -12.41 9.93 -14.89
C GLU A 154 -12.27 11.40 -15.34
N ASP A 155 -13.39 12.08 -15.55
CA ASP A 155 -13.39 13.54 -15.61
C ASP A 155 -12.98 14.14 -14.25
N LYS A 156 -12.50 15.40 -14.26
CA LYS A 156 -12.00 16.09 -13.06
C LYS A 156 -13.04 16.20 -11.94
N ASP A 157 -14.32 16.24 -12.30
CA ASP A 157 -15.45 16.35 -11.38
C ASP A 157 -16.30 15.07 -11.34
N SER A 158 -15.70 13.92 -11.66
CA SER A 158 -16.41 12.64 -11.72
C SER A 158 -17.07 12.28 -10.38
N PRO A 159 -18.30 11.76 -10.41
CA PRO A 159 -18.98 11.28 -9.20
C PRO A 159 -18.36 9.96 -8.71
N ARG A 160 -18.61 9.59 -7.45
CA ARG A 160 -18.01 8.39 -6.83
C ARG A 160 -18.42 7.09 -7.53
N GLU A 161 -19.59 7.07 -8.15
CA GLU A 161 -20.14 5.94 -8.88
C GLU A 161 -19.25 5.54 -10.06
N MET A 162 -18.69 6.51 -10.79
CA MET A 162 -17.76 6.23 -11.90
C MET A 162 -16.50 5.53 -11.38
N SER A 163 -16.00 6.01 -10.25
CA SER A 163 -14.84 5.47 -9.58
C SER A 163 -15.05 4.04 -9.09
N ILE A 164 -16.22 3.75 -8.53
CA ILE A 164 -16.62 2.40 -8.15
C ILE A 164 -16.67 1.49 -9.37
N ALA A 165 -17.19 1.97 -10.51
CA ALA A 165 -17.25 1.18 -11.74
C ALA A 165 -15.85 0.83 -12.26
N LEU A 166 -14.92 1.79 -12.26
CA LEU A 166 -13.52 1.56 -12.65
C LEU A 166 -12.81 0.61 -11.68
N GLU A 167 -12.98 0.78 -10.38
CA GLU A 167 -12.44 -0.15 -9.36
C GLU A 167 -12.91 -1.58 -9.60
N ARG A 168 -14.21 -1.78 -9.82
CA ARG A 168 -14.77 -3.10 -10.11
C ARG A 168 -14.19 -3.69 -11.39
N LYS A 169 -14.01 -2.88 -12.43
CA LYS A 169 -13.41 -3.33 -13.68
C LYS A 169 -11.94 -3.72 -13.51
N LEU A 170 -11.16 -2.91 -12.77
CA LEU A 170 -9.78 -3.21 -12.45
C LEU A 170 -9.65 -4.48 -11.62
N ALA A 171 -10.49 -4.66 -10.59
CA ALA A 171 -10.51 -5.87 -9.75
C ALA A 171 -10.88 -7.13 -10.55
N ALA A 172 -11.77 -7.02 -11.53
CA ALA A 172 -12.13 -8.14 -12.40
C ALA A 172 -11.08 -8.46 -13.47
N ALA A 173 -10.21 -7.50 -13.83
CA ALA A 173 -9.27 -7.64 -14.93
C ALA A 173 -7.82 -7.90 -14.47
N LEU A 174 -7.44 -7.38 -13.30
CA LEU A 174 -6.08 -7.45 -12.79
C LEU A 174 -5.97 -8.47 -11.68
N ILE A 175 -4.96 -9.33 -11.81
CA ILE A 175 -4.55 -10.29 -10.81
C ILE A 175 -4.04 -9.57 -9.54
N ASN A 176 -4.56 -9.93 -8.37
CA ASN A 176 -4.12 -9.35 -7.10
C ASN A 176 -2.66 -9.78 -6.80
N PRO A 177 -1.73 -8.83 -6.63
CA PRO A 177 -0.33 -9.16 -6.36
C PRO A 177 -0.14 -9.95 -5.04
N ASP A 178 -1.03 -9.75 -4.06
CA ASP A 178 -0.94 -10.41 -2.76
C ASP A 178 -1.47 -11.86 -2.79
N GLU A 179 -2.29 -12.21 -3.77
CA GLU A 179 -2.85 -13.57 -3.91
C GLU A 179 -1.84 -14.58 -4.48
N HIS A 180 -0.73 -14.12 -5.08
CA HIS A 180 0.27 -14.98 -5.72
C HIS A 180 1.49 -15.33 -4.87
N GLN A 181 1.51 -14.98 -3.58
CA GLN A 181 2.62 -15.37 -2.69
C GLN A 181 2.67 -16.88 -2.36
N HIS A 182 1.90 -17.73 -3.05
CA HIS A 182 1.95 -19.20 -2.93
C HIS A 182 2.37 -19.95 -4.20
N GLY A 183 2.91 -19.29 -5.23
CA GLY A 183 3.33 -19.94 -6.46
C GLY A 183 4.74 -19.55 -6.90
N ASP A 184 5.71 -20.40 -6.54
CA ASP A 184 7.01 -20.59 -7.18
C ASP A 184 7.92 -19.37 -7.43
N GLY A 185 8.96 -19.26 -6.60
CA GLY A 185 10.26 -18.74 -7.08
C GLY A 185 10.82 -17.50 -6.41
N CYS A 186 10.86 -17.43 -5.08
CA CYS A 186 11.94 -16.70 -4.41
C CYS A 186 12.25 -17.34 -3.05
N GLY A 187 13.35 -18.10 -3.01
CA GLY A 187 13.90 -18.65 -1.78
C GLY A 187 14.46 -17.55 -0.89
N CYS A 188 13.61 -17.02 -0.02
CA CYS A 188 13.99 -16.29 1.18
C CYS A 188 13.24 -16.96 2.33
N GLY A 189 13.87 -17.96 2.96
CA GLY A 189 13.24 -18.70 4.04
C GLY A 189 12.90 -17.79 5.22
N HIS A 190 11.62 -17.71 5.56
CA HIS A 190 11.17 -17.35 6.89
C HIS A 190 10.09 -18.37 7.29
N GLU A 191 10.50 -19.34 8.09
CA GLU A 191 9.61 -20.19 8.85
C GLU A 191 8.85 -19.31 9.86
N HIS A 192 7.53 -19.21 9.70
CA HIS A 192 6.65 -18.86 10.80
C HIS A 192 5.46 -19.82 10.78
N GLY A 193 5.72 -21.04 11.24
CA GLY A 193 4.68 -21.85 11.86
C GLY A 193 4.28 -21.18 13.17
N HIS A 194 3.11 -20.55 13.20
CA HIS A 194 2.42 -20.29 14.45
C HIS A 194 1.20 -21.21 14.51
N ASP A 195 1.47 -22.37 15.07
CA ASP A 195 0.50 -23.29 15.63
C ASP A 195 -0.21 -22.57 16.78
N HIS A 196 -1.48 -22.23 16.60
CA HIS A 196 -2.35 -21.87 17.71
C HIS A 196 -3.20 -23.10 18.03
N GLY A 197 -2.60 -23.97 18.86
CA GLY A 197 -3.34 -24.98 19.60
C GLY A 197 -4.42 -24.30 20.42
N HIS A 198 -5.67 -24.48 20.01
CA HIS A 198 -6.81 -24.25 20.87
C HIS A 198 -7.20 -25.59 21.50
N ASP A 199 -6.69 -25.81 22.71
CA ASP A 199 -7.26 -26.73 23.68
C ASP A 199 -8.70 -26.28 23.96
N HIS A 200 -9.67 -27.06 23.48
CA HIS A 200 -11.04 -27.02 23.98
C HIS A 200 -11.24 -28.19 24.92
N GLN A 201 -10.92 -27.96 26.20
CA GLN A 201 -11.49 -28.72 27.30
C GLN A 201 -13.01 -28.50 27.31
N HIS A 202 -13.75 -29.55 26.99
CA HIS A 202 -15.17 -29.65 27.32
C HIS A 202 -15.35 -30.67 28.44
N ASP A 203 -15.40 -30.16 29.68
CA ASP A 203 -15.98 -30.87 30.80
C ASP A 203 -17.51 -30.88 30.64
N HIS A 204 -18.06 -32.07 30.36
CA HIS A 204 -19.48 -32.35 30.61
C HIS A 204 -19.60 -33.69 31.34
N ALA A 205 -19.53 -33.62 32.66
CA ALA A 205 -20.09 -34.63 33.54
C ALA A 205 -21.60 -34.40 33.68
N ALA A 206 -22.41 -35.26 33.08
CA ALA A 206 -23.77 -35.54 33.54
C ALA A 206 -24.18 -36.93 33.04
N ALA A 207 -24.09 -37.89 33.96
CA ALA A 207 -24.55 -39.25 33.83
C ALA A 207 -26.06 -39.31 33.60
N HIS A 208 -26.53 -40.15 32.67
CA HIS A 208 -27.81 -40.86 32.80
C HIS A 208 -27.82 -42.13 31.93
N GLY A 209 -27.88 -43.28 32.61
CA GLY A 209 -28.72 -44.44 32.23
C GLY A 209 -28.22 -45.39 31.15
N GLU A 210 -27.55 -46.47 31.57
CA GLU A 210 -27.51 -47.73 30.82
C GLU A 210 -28.92 -48.37 30.75
N PRO A 211 -29.37 -48.87 29.58
CA PRO A 211 -30.51 -49.78 29.52
C PRO A 211 -30.05 -51.23 29.66
N GLY A 212 -30.53 -51.89 30.71
CA GLY A 212 -30.42 -53.33 30.92
C GLY A 212 -31.16 -54.13 29.85
N HIS A 213 -30.40 -54.93 29.12
CA HIS A 213 -30.55 -56.38 28.90
C HIS A 213 -31.94 -57.07 28.71
N VAL A 214 -31.95 -57.85 27.61
CA VAL A 214 -32.56 -59.18 27.30
C VAL A 214 -34.02 -59.36 26.85
N HIS A 215 -34.11 -60.30 25.90
CA HIS A 215 -35.20 -60.74 25.03
C HIS A 215 -36.41 -61.42 25.68
N GLY A 216 -37.53 -61.42 24.93
CA GLY A 216 -38.44 -62.57 24.76
C GLY A 216 -39.92 -62.20 24.64
N PRO A 217 -40.75 -63.09 24.07
CA PRO A 217 -41.21 -63.02 22.69
C PRO A 217 -42.67 -62.53 22.56
N ASP A 218 -43.13 -62.40 21.31
CA ASP A 218 -44.53 -62.28 20.89
C ASP A 218 -45.15 -60.88 20.69
N CYS A 219 -45.22 -60.53 19.40
CA CYS A 219 -46.43 -60.13 18.67
C CYS A 219 -47.14 -58.79 18.98
N LYS A 220 -47.32 -58.03 17.86
CA LYS A 220 -48.54 -57.28 17.44
C LYS A 220 -48.89 -56.03 18.27
N HIS A 221 -49.07 -54.82 17.75
CA HIS A 221 -49.45 -54.26 16.44
C HIS A 221 -48.84 -52.87 16.30
#